data_AF-A0A934GSK6-F1
#
_entry.id   AF-A0A934GSK6-F1
#
_cell.length_a   1.000
_cell.length_b   1.000
_cell.length_c   1.000
_cell.angle_alpha   90.00
_cell.angle_beta   90.00
_cell.angle_gamma   90.00
#
_symmetry.space_group_name_H-M   'P 1'
#
loop_
_entity.id
_entity.type
_entity.pdbx_description
1 polymer ?
#
loop_
_entity_poly.entity_id
_entity_poly.type
_entity_poly.pdbx_seq_one_letter_code
_entity_poly.pdbx_strand_id
1 'polypeptide(L)'
;MNLAAFFQESARQTLLHEVIRHFPPSGSELRLLDVDACLTRFPEIGVIQSQRPDLVLIETSIVEIGQYADASLDAAIAFLPHDRFDTIQFFLEEIKRVLRPGGRFILLFPYIIPRNLEKAGFARILAERLLKGEIALNRGERPYTSEMTSLERVAVVAEGENQTGLLQGVQLFDVMGRFIHLLIRQTPNKPAWALKPDDKIAWEAAVVQNEGQETVALAFTAMPKAVAFMQTAVLAGAIQDINKIAKFNKAVAAEWPFAVWLNPTLEQVQAEYRLRGEFIAIDPTTAETPDE
;
A
#
# COMPACT_ATOMS: atom_id res chain seq x y z
N MET A 1 -18.09 22.60 -10.37
CA MET A 1 -18.12 21.92 -11.68
C MET A 1 -18.15 20.41 -11.43
N ASN A 2 -18.93 19.62 -12.19
CA ASN A 2 -19.01 18.17 -12.01
C ASN A 2 -18.10 17.47 -13.04
N LEU A 3 -16.99 16.88 -12.58
CA LEU A 3 -16.02 16.20 -13.45
C LEU A 3 -16.65 15.00 -14.20
N ALA A 4 -17.55 14.27 -13.53
CA ALA A 4 -18.23 13.12 -14.11
C ALA A 4 -19.16 13.50 -15.28
N ALA A 5 -19.68 14.73 -15.30
CA ALA A 5 -20.52 15.22 -16.39
C ALA A 5 -19.72 15.65 -17.62
N PHE A 6 -18.41 15.86 -17.49
CA PHE A 6 -17.57 16.39 -18.56
C PHE A 6 -17.08 15.32 -19.54
N PHE A 7 -16.93 14.07 -19.08
CA PHE A 7 -16.37 12.98 -19.87
C PHE A 7 -17.41 11.93 -20.25
N GLN A 8 -17.20 11.33 -21.43
CA GLN A 8 -17.88 10.09 -21.81
C GLN A 8 -17.45 8.93 -20.88
N GLU A 9 -18.29 7.91 -20.77
CA GLU A 9 -18.09 6.77 -19.87
C GLU A 9 -16.71 6.10 -20.02
N SER A 10 -16.27 5.82 -21.25
CA SER A 10 -14.97 5.21 -21.51
C SER A 10 -13.80 6.06 -20.99
N ALA A 11 -13.88 7.38 -21.18
CA ALA A 11 -12.87 8.32 -20.66
C ALA A 11 -12.91 8.39 -19.13
N ARG A 12 -14.09 8.33 -18.51
CA ARG A 12 -14.23 8.24 -17.05
C ARG A 12 -13.54 6.99 -16.50
N GLN A 13 -13.81 5.82 -17.09
CA GLN A 13 -13.18 4.57 -16.66
C GLN A 13 -11.66 4.60 -16.80
N THR A 14 -11.14 5.12 -17.92
CA THR A 14 -9.69 5.31 -18.09
C THR A 14 -9.12 6.23 -17.01
N LEU A 15 -9.77 7.37 -16.73
CA LEU A 15 -9.32 8.29 -15.69
C LEU A 15 -9.28 7.63 -14.30
N LEU A 16 -10.33 6.88 -13.92
CA LEU A 16 -10.38 6.18 -12.64
C LEU A 16 -9.28 5.13 -12.54
N HIS A 17 -9.05 4.37 -13.62
CA HIS A 17 -7.96 3.38 -13.66
C HIS A 17 -6.60 4.05 -13.42
N GLU A 18 -6.33 5.17 -14.11
CA GLU A 18 -5.08 5.91 -13.94
C GLU A 18 -4.91 6.46 -12.52
N VAL A 19 -5.95 7.06 -11.96
CA VAL A 19 -5.93 7.57 -10.58
C VAL A 19 -5.58 6.47 -9.58
N ILE A 20 -6.16 5.27 -9.71
CA ILE A 20 -5.91 4.14 -8.81
C ILE A 20 -4.42 3.79 -8.74
N ARG A 21 -3.70 3.83 -9.88
CA ARG A 21 -2.26 3.51 -9.95
C ARG A 21 -1.41 4.49 -9.13
N HIS A 22 -1.91 5.70 -8.88
CA HIS A 22 -1.17 6.71 -8.13
C HIS A 22 -1.44 6.68 -6.62
N PHE A 23 -2.44 5.95 -6.13
CA PHE A 23 -2.63 5.76 -4.70
C PHE A 23 -1.43 5.07 -4.06
N PRO A 24 -1.08 5.40 -2.80
CA PRO A 24 0.00 4.71 -2.12
C PRO A 24 -0.33 3.22 -2.00
N PRO A 25 0.71 2.35 -1.97
CA PRO A 25 0.50 0.98 -1.52
C PRO A 25 -0.04 1.04 -0.10
N SER A 26 -1.12 0.32 0.17
CA SER A 26 -1.66 0.16 1.51
C SER A 26 -1.46 -1.28 1.95
N GLY A 27 -1.31 -1.45 3.27
CA GLY A 27 -1.22 -2.75 3.90
C GLY A 27 -2.55 -3.40 4.23
N SER A 28 -3.48 -2.64 4.78
CA SER A 28 -4.77 -3.14 5.25
C SER A 28 -5.88 -2.16 4.90
N GLU A 29 -5.74 -0.90 5.28
CA GLU A 29 -6.67 0.19 4.97
C GLU A 29 -5.97 1.34 4.24
N LEU A 30 -6.63 1.96 3.26
CA LEU A 30 -6.23 3.22 2.67
C LEU A 30 -7.33 4.26 2.87
N ARG A 31 -7.11 5.18 3.79
CA ARG A 31 -7.99 6.33 4.06
C ARG A 31 -7.74 7.42 3.03
N LEU A 32 -8.63 7.53 2.06
CA LEU A 32 -8.58 8.52 0.99
C LEU A 32 -9.58 9.63 1.26
N LEU A 33 -9.06 10.85 1.43
CA LEU A 33 -9.86 12.05 1.49
C LEU A 33 -10.29 12.48 0.09
N ASP A 34 -11.58 12.39 -0.21
CA ASP A 34 -12.18 12.81 -1.47
C ASP A 34 -12.74 14.23 -1.37
N VAL A 35 -11.93 15.21 -1.79
CA VAL A 35 -12.25 16.64 -1.62
C VAL A 35 -13.23 17.10 -2.70
N ASP A 36 -14.32 17.71 -2.25
CA ASP A 36 -15.46 18.19 -3.05
C ASP A 36 -16.10 17.08 -3.91
N ALA A 37 -16.04 15.82 -3.42
CA ALA A 37 -16.56 14.62 -4.08
C ALA A 37 -15.98 14.45 -5.50
N CYS A 38 -14.65 14.53 -5.61
CA CYS A 38 -13.91 14.37 -6.86
C CYS A 38 -14.14 12.99 -7.47
N LEU A 39 -14.10 11.92 -6.67
CA LEU A 39 -14.28 10.55 -7.14
C LEU A 39 -15.71 10.04 -6.97
N THR A 40 -16.35 10.31 -5.84
CA THR A 40 -17.66 9.70 -5.52
C THR A 40 -18.80 10.19 -6.41
N ARG A 41 -18.58 11.29 -7.16
CA ARG A 41 -19.51 11.74 -8.21
C ARG A 41 -19.47 10.92 -9.49
N PHE A 42 -18.48 10.04 -9.67
CA PHE A 42 -18.42 9.14 -10.81
C PHE A 42 -19.41 7.99 -10.60
N PRO A 43 -20.33 7.73 -11.56
CA PRO A 43 -21.21 6.56 -11.49
C PRO A 43 -20.44 5.23 -11.36
N GLU A 44 -19.22 5.20 -11.88
CA GLU A 44 -18.35 4.02 -11.92
C GLU A 44 -17.47 3.87 -10.66
N ILE A 45 -17.73 4.59 -9.56
CA ILE A 45 -16.95 4.51 -8.31
C ILE A 45 -16.81 3.08 -7.75
N GLY A 46 -17.80 2.22 -8.00
CA GLY A 46 -17.75 0.79 -7.63
C GLY A 46 -16.60 0.04 -8.30
N VAL A 47 -16.11 0.51 -9.45
CA VAL A 47 -14.91 -0.04 -10.12
C VAL A 47 -13.67 0.20 -9.25
N ILE A 48 -13.52 1.38 -8.66
CA ILE A 48 -12.43 1.68 -7.74
C ILE A 48 -12.48 0.73 -6.54
N GLN A 49 -13.65 0.59 -5.90
CA GLN A 49 -13.80 -0.28 -4.73
C GLN A 49 -13.53 -1.75 -5.06
N SER A 50 -13.87 -2.21 -6.26
CA SER A 50 -13.56 -3.59 -6.69
C SER A 50 -12.06 -3.83 -6.89
N GLN A 51 -11.32 -2.81 -7.35
CA GLN A 51 -9.88 -2.90 -7.57
C GLN A 51 -9.08 -2.66 -6.28
N ARG A 52 -9.58 -1.78 -5.41
CA ARG A 52 -9.02 -1.37 -4.13
C ARG A 52 -10.05 -1.56 -3.01
N PRO A 53 -10.32 -2.82 -2.60
CA PRO A 53 -11.25 -3.09 -1.50
C PRO A 53 -10.70 -2.66 -0.14
N ASP A 54 -9.42 -2.30 -0.07
CA ASP A 54 -8.76 -1.66 1.07
C ASP A 54 -9.07 -0.15 1.16
N LEU A 55 -9.73 0.45 0.16
CA LEU A 55 -9.98 1.89 0.11
C LEU A 55 -11.16 2.30 0.99
N VAL A 56 -10.89 3.17 1.96
CA VAL A 56 -11.91 3.87 2.76
C VAL A 56 -12.01 5.31 2.26
N LEU A 57 -13.10 5.59 1.56
CA LEU A 57 -13.40 6.92 1.02
C LEU A 57 -14.01 7.81 2.10
N ILE A 58 -13.43 8.99 2.28
CA ILE A 58 -13.89 10.02 3.22
C ILE A 58 -14.19 11.27 2.40
N GLU A 59 -15.45 11.53 2.12
CA GLU A 59 -15.86 12.76 1.46
C GLU A 59 -15.69 13.96 2.40
N THR A 60 -15.19 15.07 1.86
CA THR A 60 -15.09 16.36 2.58
C THR A 60 -15.25 17.52 1.60
N SER A 61 -15.58 18.71 2.10
CA SER A 61 -15.35 19.94 1.34
C SER A 61 -13.97 20.53 1.62
N ILE A 62 -13.50 21.41 0.73
CA ILE A 62 -12.22 22.13 0.91
C ILE A 62 -12.14 22.93 2.22
N VAL A 63 -13.27 23.46 2.69
CA VAL A 63 -13.33 24.29 3.91
C VAL A 63 -13.36 23.47 5.19
N GLU A 64 -13.64 22.17 5.09
CA GLU A 64 -13.74 21.25 6.22
C GLU A 64 -12.45 20.47 6.47
N ILE A 65 -11.43 20.59 5.62
CA ILE A 65 -10.15 19.86 5.77
C ILE A 65 -9.50 20.13 7.15
N GLY A 66 -9.71 21.34 7.68
CA GLY A 66 -9.24 21.72 9.02
C GLY A 66 -9.73 20.82 10.16
N GLN A 67 -10.82 20.06 9.97
CA GLN A 67 -11.38 19.18 11.00
C GLN A 67 -10.58 17.89 11.20
N TYR A 68 -9.76 17.50 10.23
CA TYR A 68 -8.99 16.26 10.31
C TYR A 68 -7.69 16.47 11.10
N ALA A 69 -7.33 15.47 11.89
CA ALA A 69 -6.09 15.47 12.66
C ALA A 69 -4.87 15.45 11.73
N ASP A 70 -3.76 16.00 12.23
CA ASP A 70 -2.46 15.93 11.56
C ASP A 70 -2.07 14.47 11.28
N ALA A 71 -1.50 14.21 10.10
CA ALA A 71 -0.97 12.91 9.70
C ALA A 71 -1.95 11.73 9.85
N SER A 72 -3.25 11.96 9.66
CA SER A 72 -4.32 10.96 9.86
C SER A 72 -4.81 10.28 8.58
N LEU A 73 -4.39 10.75 7.40
CA LEU A 73 -4.88 10.28 6.10
C LEU A 73 -3.75 9.72 5.24
N ASP A 74 -4.06 8.71 4.44
CA ASP A 74 -3.06 8.02 3.60
C ASP A 74 -2.92 8.69 2.24
N ALA A 75 -4.04 9.19 1.71
CA ALA A 75 -4.07 9.93 0.48
C ALA A 75 -5.17 10.99 0.50
N ALA A 76 -5.05 11.96 -0.40
CA ALA A 76 -6.09 12.92 -0.69
C ALA A 76 -6.20 13.10 -2.20
N ILE A 77 -7.41 13.29 -2.69
CA ILE A 77 -7.68 13.62 -4.08
C ILE A 77 -8.59 14.83 -4.18
N ALA A 78 -8.30 15.71 -5.14
CA ALA A 78 -9.11 16.87 -5.42
C ALA A 78 -9.17 17.14 -6.91
N PHE A 79 -10.25 17.82 -7.32
CA PHE A 79 -10.34 18.49 -8.60
C PHE A 79 -10.60 19.97 -8.34
N LEU A 80 -9.62 20.82 -8.64
CA LEU A 80 -9.76 22.26 -8.43
C LEU A 80 -10.17 22.95 -9.75
N PRO A 81 -11.23 23.77 -9.76
CA PRO A 81 -11.49 24.67 -10.86
C PRO A 81 -10.55 25.90 -10.85
N HIS A 82 -10.43 26.56 -12.00
CA HIS A 82 -9.50 27.67 -12.22
C HIS A 82 -9.69 28.89 -11.32
N ASP A 83 -10.88 29.10 -10.80
CA ASP A 83 -11.30 30.26 -10.02
C ASP A 83 -10.89 30.20 -8.54
N ARG A 84 -10.30 29.09 -8.09
CA ARG A 84 -9.89 28.87 -6.68
C ARG A 84 -8.39 29.11 -6.42
N PHE A 85 -7.64 29.61 -7.41
CA PHE A 85 -6.17 29.70 -7.37
C PHE A 85 -5.64 30.56 -6.21
N ASP A 86 -6.34 31.61 -5.80
CA ASP A 86 -5.89 32.52 -4.73
C ASP A 86 -5.79 31.82 -3.37
N THR A 87 -6.47 30.68 -3.20
CA THR A 87 -6.47 29.88 -1.97
C THR A 87 -5.65 28.60 -2.08
N ILE A 88 -4.99 28.37 -3.23
CA ILE A 88 -4.33 27.08 -3.50
C ILE A 88 -3.23 26.78 -2.49
N GLN A 89 -2.49 27.79 -2.03
CA GLN A 89 -1.39 27.58 -1.09
C GLN A 89 -1.90 27.08 0.27
N PHE A 90 -2.91 27.75 0.84
CA PHE A 90 -3.54 27.33 2.10
C PHE A 90 -4.10 25.90 1.98
N PHE A 91 -4.79 25.63 0.88
CA PHE A 91 -5.31 24.30 0.60
C PHE A 91 -4.21 23.23 0.54
N LEU A 92 -3.11 23.49 -0.17
CA LEU A 92 -1.98 22.56 -0.26
C LEU A 92 -1.30 22.34 1.09
N GLU A 93 -1.22 23.37 1.93
CA GLU A 93 -0.68 23.27 3.30
C GLU A 93 -1.57 22.41 4.19
N GLU A 94 -2.89 22.61 4.17
CA GLU A 94 -3.84 21.80 4.92
C GLU A 94 -3.84 20.34 4.47
N ILE A 95 -3.83 20.09 3.15
CA ILE A 95 -3.69 18.74 2.62
C ILE A 95 -2.39 18.08 3.10
N LYS A 96 -1.27 18.80 3.03
CA LYS A 96 0.01 18.27 3.53
C LYS A 96 -0.04 17.99 5.03
N ARG A 97 -0.70 18.83 5.83
CA ARG A 97 -0.84 18.66 7.29
C ARG A 97 -1.58 17.36 7.63
N VAL A 98 -2.67 17.06 6.94
CA VAL A 98 -3.52 15.90 7.26
C VAL A 98 -2.99 14.58 6.69
N LEU A 99 -2.19 14.60 5.62
CA LEU A 99 -1.56 13.40 5.07
C LEU A 99 -0.49 12.84 6.01
N ARG A 100 -0.39 11.53 6.23
CA ARG A 100 0.76 10.93 6.93
C ARG A 100 2.07 11.11 6.15
N PRO A 101 3.25 11.00 6.78
CA PRO A 101 4.52 10.89 6.05
C PRO A 101 4.45 9.78 4.98
N GLY A 102 4.87 10.09 3.74
CA GLY A 102 4.71 9.18 2.60
C GLY A 102 3.32 9.12 1.98
N GLY A 103 2.33 9.79 2.58
CA GLY A 103 0.98 9.93 2.03
C GLY A 103 0.98 10.75 0.74
N ARG A 104 0.02 10.48 -0.15
CA ARG A 104 0.02 11.06 -1.50
C ARG A 104 -1.16 12.00 -1.72
N PHE A 105 -0.87 13.19 -2.23
CA PHE A 105 -1.87 14.09 -2.78
C PHE A 105 -1.95 13.92 -4.30
N ILE A 106 -3.17 13.72 -4.82
CA ILE A 106 -3.47 13.64 -6.24
C ILE A 106 -4.40 14.81 -6.60
N LEU A 107 -3.94 15.68 -7.48
CA LEU A 107 -4.70 16.83 -7.97
C LEU A 107 -4.99 16.65 -9.45
N LEU A 108 -6.27 16.51 -9.78
CA LEU A 108 -6.76 16.57 -11.14
C LEU A 108 -6.98 18.03 -11.51
N PHE A 109 -6.32 18.50 -12.56
CA PHE A 109 -6.34 19.90 -12.97
C PHE A 109 -6.22 20.02 -14.49
N PRO A 110 -6.73 21.07 -15.15
CA PRO A 110 -6.56 21.22 -16.60
C PRO A 110 -5.10 21.41 -17.07
N TYR A 111 -4.20 21.79 -16.16
CA TYR A 111 -2.78 21.98 -16.47
C TYR A 111 -1.85 21.34 -15.45
N ILE A 112 -0.61 21.14 -15.89
CA ILE A 112 0.51 20.65 -15.09
C ILE A 112 1.01 21.78 -14.19
N ILE A 113 1.00 21.57 -12.87
CA ILE A 113 1.38 22.55 -11.84
C ILE A 113 2.40 22.01 -10.80
N PRO A 114 3.48 21.30 -11.19
CA PRO A 114 4.41 20.66 -10.27
C PRO A 114 5.12 21.67 -9.36
N ARG A 115 5.38 22.88 -9.85
CA ARG A 115 6.02 23.95 -9.05
C ARG A 115 5.18 24.38 -7.86
N ASN A 116 3.85 24.28 -7.94
CA ASN A 116 2.98 24.64 -6.82
C ASN A 116 3.07 23.58 -5.72
N LEU A 117 3.10 22.30 -6.09
CA LEU A 117 3.33 21.19 -5.16
C LEU A 117 4.72 21.30 -4.51
N GLU A 118 5.74 21.62 -5.30
CA GLU A 118 7.12 21.78 -4.81
C GLU A 118 7.24 22.93 -3.80
N LYS A 119 6.67 24.10 -4.13
CA LYS A 119 6.63 25.25 -3.22
C LYS A 119 5.85 24.96 -1.94
N ALA A 120 4.80 24.16 -2.02
CA ALA A 120 4.06 23.69 -0.85
C ALA A 120 4.83 22.63 -0.04
N GLY A 121 5.99 22.17 -0.50
CA GLY A 121 6.88 21.25 0.22
C GLY A 121 6.53 19.78 0.02
N PHE A 122 5.82 19.42 -1.05
CA PHE A 122 5.68 18.02 -1.45
C PHE A 122 6.97 17.51 -2.11
N ALA A 123 7.23 16.22 -1.97
CA ALA A 123 8.34 15.51 -2.59
C ALA A 123 7.84 14.55 -3.68
N ARG A 124 8.79 13.96 -4.44
CA ARG A 124 8.51 12.92 -5.46
C ARG A 124 7.37 13.27 -6.42
N ILE A 125 7.41 14.52 -6.87
CA ILE A 125 6.36 15.12 -7.68
C ILE A 125 6.34 14.46 -9.05
N LEU A 126 5.15 14.10 -9.48
CA LEU A 126 4.87 13.52 -10.78
C LEU A 126 3.73 14.30 -11.41
N ALA A 127 3.82 14.58 -12.70
CA ALA A 127 2.74 15.20 -13.44
C ALA A 127 2.58 14.53 -14.81
N GLU A 128 1.36 14.12 -15.13
CA GLU A 128 1.05 13.37 -16.34
C GLU A 128 -0.18 13.96 -17.02
N ARG A 129 -0.21 13.90 -18.36
CA ARG A 129 -1.39 14.27 -19.15
C ARG A 129 -2.25 13.04 -19.37
N LEU A 130 -3.50 13.13 -18.94
CA LEU A 130 -4.52 12.10 -19.12
C LEU A 130 -5.50 12.53 -20.22
N LEU A 131 -6.25 11.56 -20.77
CA LEU A 131 -7.34 11.80 -21.73
C LEU A 131 -6.91 12.70 -22.90
N LYS A 132 -5.79 12.35 -23.56
CA LYS A 132 -5.21 13.13 -24.68
C LYS A 132 -4.86 14.58 -24.33
N GLY A 133 -4.64 14.87 -23.05
CA GLY A 133 -4.19 16.18 -22.57
C GLY A 133 -5.29 17.10 -22.05
N GLU A 134 -6.54 16.63 -21.99
CA GLU A 134 -7.68 17.38 -21.42
C GLU A 134 -7.57 17.57 -19.91
N ILE A 135 -6.92 16.63 -19.22
CA ILE A 135 -6.62 16.69 -17.79
C ILE A 135 -5.14 16.44 -17.56
N ALA A 136 -4.58 17.12 -16.57
CA ALA A 136 -3.33 16.78 -15.92
C ALA A 136 -3.59 16.17 -14.55
N LEU A 137 -2.95 15.03 -14.29
CA LEU A 137 -2.81 14.47 -12.96
C LEU A 137 -1.50 15.01 -12.37
N ASN A 138 -1.60 15.69 -11.24
CA ASN A 138 -0.45 16.19 -10.50
C ASN A 138 -0.39 15.46 -9.16
N ARG A 139 0.69 14.71 -8.90
CA ARG A 139 0.88 13.93 -7.69
C ARG A 139 2.05 14.46 -6.88
N GLY A 140 1.85 14.65 -5.58
CA GLY A 140 2.92 14.95 -4.61
C GLY A 140 2.88 13.99 -3.43
N GLU A 141 4.04 13.66 -2.87
CA GLU A 141 4.17 12.86 -1.65
C GLU A 141 4.52 13.76 -0.46
N ARG A 142 3.85 13.61 0.70
CA ARG A 142 4.29 14.29 1.92
C ARG A 142 5.67 13.74 2.30
N PRO A 143 6.70 14.59 2.46
CA PRO A 143 8.03 14.11 2.82
C PRO A 143 8.03 13.49 4.22
N TYR A 144 8.92 12.51 4.41
CA TYR A 144 9.33 12.07 5.74
C TYR A 144 10.18 13.16 6.41
N THR A 145 10.22 13.19 7.74
CA THR A 145 11.12 14.10 8.44
C THR A 145 12.58 13.77 8.08
N SER A 146 13.43 14.80 7.96
CA SER A 146 14.80 14.69 7.44
C SER A 146 15.73 13.82 8.30
N GLU A 147 15.32 13.45 9.50
CA GLU A 147 16.10 12.66 10.46
C GLU A 147 15.78 11.16 10.44
N MET A 148 14.73 10.74 9.72
CA MET A 148 14.33 9.32 9.68
C MET A 148 15.22 8.48 8.77
N THR A 149 15.83 7.45 9.36
CA THR A 149 16.47 6.33 8.68
C THR A 149 15.47 5.55 7.82
N SER A 150 15.96 4.77 6.85
CA SER A 150 15.09 3.93 6.01
C SER A 150 14.24 2.95 6.83
N LEU A 151 14.77 2.45 7.95
CA LEU A 151 14.09 1.49 8.81
C LEU A 151 12.93 2.16 9.55
N GLU A 152 13.14 3.37 10.08
CA GLU A 152 12.09 4.17 10.72
C GLU A 152 10.98 4.55 9.73
N ARG A 153 11.33 4.87 8.48
CA ARG A 153 10.31 5.15 7.44
C ARG A 153 9.42 3.95 7.16
N VAL A 154 10.01 2.75 7.05
CA VAL A 154 9.26 1.51 6.84
C VAL A 154 8.38 1.22 8.04
N ALA A 155 8.88 1.42 9.27
CA ALA A 155 8.11 1.24 10.50
C ALA A 155 6.89 2.17 10.55
N VAL A 156 7.04 3.46 10.24
CA VAL A 156 5.93 4.43 10.21
C VAL A 156 4.85 4.04 9.20
N VAL A 157 5.24 3.54 8.01
CA VAL A 157 4.26 3.03 7.03
C VAL A 157 3.59 1.74 7.52
N ALA A 158 4.30 0.93 8.31
CA ALA A 158 3.82 -0.32 8.87
C ALA A 158 2.89 -0.15 10.10
N GLU A 159 2.90 0.99 10.79
CA GLU A 159 2.14 1.24 12.04
C GLU A 159 0.60 1.37 11.88
N GLY A 160 0.05 1.26 10.65
CA GLY A 160 -1.41 1.20 10.45
C GLY A 160 -2.06 -0.04 11.08
N GLU A 161 -3.38 -0.04 11.27
CA GLU A 161 -4.14 -1.07 12.01
C GLU A 161 -3.58 -2.49 11.83
N ASN A 162 -3.13 -3.06 12.95
CA ASN A 162 -2.50 -4.37 13.02
C ASN A 162 -3.54 -5.40 13.44
N GLN A 163 -4.30 -5.92 12.47
CA GLN A 163 -4.94 -7.21 12.68
C GLN A 163 -3.82 -8.25 12.87
N THR A 164 -3.72 -8.76 14.10
CA THR A 164 -2.81 -9.84 14.46
C THR A 164 -3.60 -11.07 14.85
N GLY A 165 -3.05 -12.25 14.56
CA GLY A 165 -3.69 -13.50 14.95
C GLY A 165 -3.28 -14.69 14.10
N LEU A 166 -3.55 -15.87 14.63
CA LEU A 166 -3.44 -17.13 13.90
C LEU A 166 -4.70 -17.31 13.05
N LEU A 167 -4.51 -17.48 11.75
CA LEU A 167 -5.58 -17.62 10.78
C LEU A 167 -5.33 -18.83 9.88
N GLN A 168 -6.40 -19.52 9.50
CA GLN A 168 -6.35 -20.57 8.50
C GLN A 168 -7.60 -20.57 7.63
N GLY A 169 -7.42 -20.91 6.35
CA GLY A 169 -8.53 -21.11 5.43
C GLY A 169 -9.39 -19.87 5.27
N VAL A 170 -10.70 -20.04 5.43
CA VAL A 170 -11.70 -18.98 5.21
C VAL A 170 -11.54 -17.77 6.13
N GLN A 171 -10.86 -17.91 7.27
CA GLN A 171 -10.60 -16.81 8.20
C GLN A 171 -9.73 -15.70 7.57
N LEU A 172 -8.99 -16.02 6.51
CA LEU A 172 -8.18 -15.02 5.79
C LEU A 172 -9.04 -13.98 5.06
N PHE A 173 -10.31 -14.29 4.75
CA PHE A 173 -11.22 -13.34 4.11
C PHE A 173 -11.75 -12.27 5.07
N ASP A 174 -11.65 -12.48 6.39
CA ASP A 174 -12.03 -11.48 7.40
C ASP A 174 -10.99 -10.36 7.54
N VAL A 175 -9.78 -10.61 7.03
CA VAL A 175 -8.71 -9.63 7.00
C VAL A 175 -9.01 -8.60 5.91
N MET A 176 -8.69 -7.32 6.12
CA MET A 176 -8.87 -6.31 5.07
C MET A 176 -7.79 -6.43 3.96
N GLY A 177 -8.13 -6.04 2.73
CA GLY A 177 -7.25 -6.11 1.55
C GLY A 177 -7.35 -7.42 0.75
N ARG A 178 -6.64 -7.53 -0.37
CA ARG A 178 -6.72 -8.69 -1.30
C ARG A 178 -5.59 -9.71 -1.13
N PHE A 179 -4.47 -9.26 -0.56
CA PHE A 179 -3.22 -9.99 -0.61
C PHE A 179 -2.66 -10.28 0.78
N ILE A 180 -1.85 -11.31 0.85
CA ILE A 180 -1.00 -11.66 1.98
C ILE A 180 0.44 -11.76 1.47
N HIS A 181 1.39 -11.33 2.30
CA HIS A 181 2.80 -11.33 1.98
C HIS A 181 3.52 -12.34 2.88
N LEU A 182 4.41 -13.14 2.31
CA LEU A 182 5.25 -14.09 3.05
C LEU A 182 6.72 -13.73 2.89
N LEU A 183 7.51 -14.01 3.92
CA LEU A 183 8.97 -13.97 3.85
C LEU A 183 9.45 -15.27 3.24
N ILE A 184 10.16 -15.19 2.12
CA ILE A 184 10.55 -16.34 1.30
C ILE A 184 12.08 -16.46 1.26
N ARG A 185 12.54 -17.70 1.44
CA ARG A 185 13.84 -18.18 0.98
C ARG A 185 13.67 -18.76 -0.42
N GLN A 186 14.22 -18.07 -1.41
CA GLN A 186 14.29 -18.54 -2.80
C GLN A 186 15.63 -19.24 -3.05
N THR A 187 15.57 -20.44 -3.62
CA THR A 187 16.73 -21.18 -4.11
C THR A 187 16.59 -21.46 -5.63
N PRO A 188 17.55 -21.05 -6.48
CA PRO A 188 18.76 -20.30 -6.14
C PRO A 188 18.44 -18.84 -5.75
N ASN A 189 19.28 -18.25 -4.90
CA ASN A 189 19.22 -16.84 -4.54
C ASN A 189 19.70 -15.97 -5.71
N LYS A 190 18.84 -15.81 -6.71
CA LYS A 190 19.08 -14.99 -7.90
C LYS A 190 17.92 -14.02 -8.10
N PRO A 191 18.19 -12.76 -8.44
CA PRO A 191 17.15 -11.84 -8.86
C PRO A 191 16.52 -12.29 -10.19
N ALA A 192 15.31 -11.81 -10.49
CA ALA A 192 14.54 -12.26 -11.65
C ALA A 192 15.31 -12.17 -12.99
N TRP A 193 16.07 -11.09 -13.18
CA TRP A 193 16.87 -10.86 -14.39
C TRP A 193 18.10 -11.77 -14.52
N ALA A 194 18.52 -12.44 -13.45
CA ALA A 194 19.66 -13.35 -13.44
C ALA A 194 19.24 -14.84 -13.52
N LEU A 195 17.94 -15.12 -13.46
CA LEU A 195 17.40 -16.47 -13.60
C LEU A 195 17.49 -16.91 -15.05
N LYS A 196 17.95 -18.15 -15.26
CA LYS A 196 17.95 -18.81 -16.56
C LYS A 196 16.63 -19.58 -16.74
N PRO A 197 16.17 -19.81 -17.98
CA PRO A 197 14.97 -20.61 -18.24
C PRO A 197 14.99 -22.01 -17.59
N ASP A 198 16.17 -22.62 -17.48
CA ASP A 198 16.36 -23.95 -16.90
C ASP A 198 16.61 -23.94 -15.38
N ASP A 199 16.67 -22.77 -14.74
CA ASP A 199 16.86 -22.68 -13.29
C ASP A 199 15.60 -23.23 -12.59
N LYS A 200 15.77 -24.29 -11.80
CA LYS A 200 14.71 -24.82 -10.94
C LYS A 200 14.59 -23.93 -9.70
N ILE A 201 13.50 -23.18 -9.63
CA ILE A 201 13.21 -22.28 -8.50
C ILE A 201 12.42 -23.06 -7.44
N ALA A 202 12.94 -23.06 -6.21
CA ALA A 202 12.23 -23.54 -5.04
C ALA A 202 11.99 -22.36 -4.08
N TRP A 203 10.76 -22.22 -3.60
CA TRP A 203 10.39 -21.23 -2.59
C TRP A 203 10.00 -21.93 -1.29
N GLU A 204 10.44 -21.31 -0.21
CA GLU A 204 10.28 -21.80 1.14
C GLU A 204 9.89 -20.61 2.02
N ALA A 205 8.71 -20.67 2.65
CA ALA A 205 8.20 -19.60 3.50
C ALA A 205 8.71 -19.74 4.94
N ALA A 206 9.06 -18.62 5.56
CA ALA A 206 9.50 -18.57 6.95
C ALA A 206 8.37 -19.03 7.89
N VAL A 207 8.69 -19.94 8.80
CA VAL A 207 7.75 -20.44 9.80
C VAL A 207 8.27 -20.21 11.22
N VAL A 208 7.36 -20.29 12.17
CA VAL A 208 7.65 -20.33 13.59
C VAL A 208 6.96 -21.53 14.24
N GLN A 209 7.57 -22.06 15.30
CA GLN A 209 7.01 -23.20 16.04
C GLN A 209 6.77 -22.85 17.50
N ASN A 210 5.58 -23.13 18.02
CA ASN A 210 5.32 -23.04 19.46
C ASN A 210 5.85 -24.28 20.20
N GLU A 211 5.75 -24.28 21.53
CA GLU A 211 6.16 -25.42 22.36
C GLU A 211 5.38 -26.71 22.06
N GLY A 212 4.17 -26.58 21.50
CA GLY A 212 3.32 -27.69 21.04
C GLY A 212 3.69 -28.26 19.66
N GLN A 213 4.79 -27.80 19.05
CA GLN A 213 5.24 -28.16 17.70
C GLN A 213 4.29 -27.75 16.56
N GLU A 214 3.33 -26.87 16.83
CA GLU A 214 2.51 -26.30 15.77
C GLU A 214 3.37 -25.35 14.95
N THR A 215 3.48 -25.65 13.65
CA THR A 215 4.26 -24.86 12.70
C THR A 215 3.33 -23.91 11.96
N VAL A 216 3.58 -22.62 12.06
CA VAL A 216 2.77 -21.57 11.42
C VAL A 216 3.64 -20.67 10.56
N ALA A 217 3.17 -20.29 9.38
CA ALA A 217 3.91 -19.41 8.49
C ALA A 217 3.75 -17.94 8.89
N LEU A 218 4.84 -17.18 8.83
CA LEU A 218 4.81 -15.73 9.08
C LEU A 218 4.19 -15.01 7.89
N ALA A 219 3.09 -14.31 8.13
CA ALA A 219 2.32 -13.63 7.09
C ALA A 219 2.08 -12.15 7.43
N PHE A 220 1.99 -11.32 6.40
CA PHE A 220 1.83 -9.89 6.54
C PHE A 220 0.78 -9.35 5.58
N THR A 221 -0.07 -8.47 6.10
CA THR A 221 -1.08 -7.76 5.28
C THR A 221 -0.43 -6.83 4.26
N ALA A 222 0.75 -6.29 4.59
CA ALA A 222 1.46 -5.28 3.80
C ALA A 222 2.91 -5.69 3.51
N MET A 223 3.42 -5.30 2.34
CA MET A 223 4.86 -5.35 2.09
C MET A 223 5.67 -4.50 3.10
N PRO A 224 5.30 -3.25 3.45
CA PRO A 224 6.03 -2.50 4.48
C PRO A 224 6.07 -3.21 5.84
N LYS A 225 5.00 -3.90 6.24
CA LYS A 225 4.96 -4.69 7.48
C LYS A 225 5.91 -5.88 7.42
N ALA A 226 5.91 -6.61 6.30
CA ALA A 226 6.86 -7.70 6.06
C ALA A 226 8.31 -7.21 6.09
N VAL A 227 8.61 -6.08 5.45
CA VAL A 227 9.96 -5.48 5.44
C VAL A 227 10.37 -5.04 6.84
N ALA A 228 9.50 -4.35 7.59
CA ALA A 228 9.78 -3.92 8.96
C ALA A 228 10.16 -5.11 9.85
N PHE A 229 9.33 -6.15 9.85
CA PHE A 229 9.60 -7.36 10.63
C PHE A 229 10.90 -8.04 10.16
N MET A 230 11.07 -8.25 8.86
CA MET A 230 12.24 -8.92 8.29
C MET A 230 13.53 -8.20 8.64
N GLN A 231 13.59 -6.87 8.51
CA GLN A 231 14.78 -6.10 8.83
C GLN A 231 15.17 -6.26 10.30
N THR A 232 14.21 -6.13 11.22
CA THR A 232 14.46 -6.29 12.66
C THR A 232 14.88 -7.73 12.98
N ALA A 233 14.19 -8.73 12.42
CA ALA A 233 14.48 -10.15 12.65
C ALA A 233 15.87 -10.57 12.10
N VAL A 234 16.27 -10.06 10.93
CA VAL A 234 17.58 -10.33 10.32
C VAL A 234 18.69 -9.65 11.12
N LEU A 235 18.51 -8.38 11.53
CA LEU A 235 19.49 -7.66 12.34
C LEU A 235 19.68 -8.31 13.73
N ALA A 236 18.60 -8.87 14.30
CA ALA A 236 18.64 -9.65 15.53
C ALA A 236 19.21 -11.08 15.34
N GLY A 237 19.51 -11.49 14.10
CA GLY A 237 19.97 -12.84 13.78
C GLY A 237 18.91 -13.94 13.96
N ALA A 238 17.64 -13.55 14.13
CA ALA A 238 16.53 -14.45 14.40
C ALA A 238 16.04 -15.17 13.14
N ILE A 239 16.22 -14.57 11.96
CA ILE A 239 15.93 -15.18 10.66
C ILE A 239 17.15 -15.01 9.76
N GLN A 240 17.42 -16.03 8.94
CA GLN A 240 18.50 -16.05 7.96
C GLN A 240 17.96 -16.45 6.58
N ASP A 241 18.70 -16.14 5.52
CA ASP A 241 18.46 -16.55 4.13
C ASP A 241 17.13 -16.10 3.48
N ILE A 242 16.37 -15.21 4.11
CA ILE A 242 15.26 -14.51 3.44
C ILE A 242 15.82 -13.57 2.40
N ASN A 243 15.40 -13.78 1.16
CA ASN A 243 15.86 -13.02 0.01
C ASN A 243 14.72 -12.54 -0.88
N LYS A 244 13.47 -12.82 -0.49
CA LYS A 244 12.28 -12.43 -1.23
C LYS A 244 11.09 -12.20 -0.28
N ILE A 245 10.23 -11.27 -0.65
CA ILE A 245 8.89 -11.13 -0.09
C ILE A 245 7.92 -11.41 -1.23
N ALA A 246 7.10 -12.44 -1.08
CA ALA A 246 6.15 -12.85 -2.11
C ALA A 246 4.73 -12.43 -1.75
N LYS A 247 3.97 -11.99 -2.74
CA LYS A 247 2.57 -11.54 -2.63
C LYS A 247 1.65 -12.65 -3.14
N PHE A 248 0.63 -12.99 -2.38
CA PHE A 248 -0.35 -14.03 -2.71
C PHE A 248 -1.77 -13.49 -2.55
N ASN A 249 -2.66 -13.88 -3.45
CA ASN A 249 -4.09 -13.63 -3.29
C ASN A 249 -4.62 -14.40 -2.07
N LYS A 250 -5.54 -13.80 -1.30
CA LYS A 250 -6.18 -14.49 -0.16
C LYS A 250 -6.91 -15.77 -0.54
N ALA A 251 -7.49 -15.84 -1.75
CA ALA A 251 -8.12 -17.06 -2.23
C ALA A 251 -7.12 -18.22 -2.34
N VAL A 252 -5.91 -17.94 -2.86
CA VAL A 252 -4.81 -18.92 -2.92
C VAL A 252 -4.33 -19.27 -1.52
N ALA A 253 -4.13 -18.26 -0.66
CA ALA A 253 -3.64 -18.47 0.70
C ALA A 253 -4.61 -19.28 1.58
N ALA A 254 -5.93 -19.15 1.34
CA ALA A 254 -6.97 -19.92 2.02
C ALA A 254 -6.94 -21.42 1.69
N GLU A 255 -6.25 -21.83 0.63
CA GLU A 255 -6.11 -23.24 0.24
C GLU A 255 -4.85 -23.90 0.85
N TRP A 256 -4.00 -23.14 1.55
CA TRP A 256 -2.78 -23.68 2.14
C TRP A 256 -3.07 -24.71 3.23
N PRO A 257 -2.28 -25.80 3.32
CA PRO A 257 -2.48 -26.85 4.31
C PRO A 257 -1.96 -26.48 5.70
N PHE A 258 -1.54 -25.23 5.91
CA PHE A 258 -0.93 -24.72 7.14
C PHE A 258 -1.60 -23.41 7.56
N ALA A 259 -1.54 -23.11 8.86
CA ALA A 259 -1.98 -21.84 9.41
C ALA A 259 -0.91 -20.75 9.20
N VAL A 260 -1.36 -19.50 9.20
CA VAL A 260 -0.49 -18.33 9.16
C VAL A 260 -0.64 -17.50 10.42
N TRP A 261 0.45 -16.91 10.89
CA TRP A 261 0.42 -15.88 11.90
C TRP A 261 0.54 -14.51 11.25
N LEU A 262 -0.55 -13.74 11.32
CA LEU A 262 -0.67 -12.47 10.64
C LEU A 262 -0.05 -11.32 11.46
N ASN A 263 0.81 -10.53 10.80
CA ASN A 263 1.50 -9.34 11.31
C ASN A 263 2.11 -9.48 12.73
N PRO A 264 2.75 -10.60 13.13
CA PRO A 264 3.32 -10.69 14.46
C PRO A 264 4.50 -9.72 14.61
N THR A 265 4.74 -9.24 15.83
CA THR A 265 5.98 -8.52 16.14
C THR A 265 7.10 -9.51 16.46
N LEU A 266 8.36 -9.06 16.37
CA LEU A 266 9.50 -9.93 16.70
C LEU A 266 9.46 -10.33 18.19
N GLU A 267 9.03 -9.43 19.06
CA GLU A 267 8.88 -9.66 20.49
C GLU A 267 7.84 -10.75 20.77
N GLN A 268 6.70 -10.72 20.08
CA GLN A 268 5.67 -11.78 20.19
C GLN A 268 6.23 -13.13 19.72
N VAL A 269 6.92 -13.14 18.59
CA VAL A 269 7.54 -14.37 18.07
C VAL A 269 8.56 -14.92 19.07
N GLN A 270 9.41 -14.08 19.65
CA GLN A 270 10.42 -14.50 20.61
C GLN A 270 9.83 -14.98 21.94
N ALA A 271 8.67 -14.45 22.35
CA ALA A 271 7.99 -14.81 23.58
C ALA A 271 7.24 -16.15 23.46
N GLU A 272 6.57 -16.38 22.33
CA GLU A 272 5.61 -17.49 22.19
C GLU A 272 6.12 -18.62 21.29
N TYR A 273 7.11 -18.35 20.43
CA TYR A 273 7.58 -19.29 19.42
C TYR A 273 9.10 -19.34 19.32
N ARG A 274 9.59 -20.37 18.63
CA ARG A 274 10.99 -20.47 18.23
C ARG A 274 11.08 -20.29 16.73
N LEU A 275 11.88 -19.31 16.32
CA LEU A 275 12.41 -19.19 14.96
C LEU A 275 13.54 -20.22 14.81
N ARG A 276 13.17 -21.50 14.66
CA ARG A 276 14.09 -22.48 14.11
C ARG A 276 14.01 -22.27 12.61
N GLY A 277 15.13 -22.07 11.92
CA GLY A 277 15.23 -21.82 10.47
C GLY A 277 14.72 -22.95 9.56
N GLU A 278 13.65 -23.60 9.98
CA GLU A 278 12.73 -24.41 9.22
C GLU A 278 11.90 -23.49 8.34
N PHE A 279 11.48 -24.04 7.22
CA PHE A 279 10.67 -23.36 6.25
C PHE A 279 9.65 -24.35 5.70
N ILE A 280 8.52 -23.84 5.24
CA ILE A 280 7.52 -24.65 4.55
C ILE A 280 7.60 -24.40 3.05
N ALA A 281 7.60 -25.46 2.24
CA ALA A 281 7.62 -25.33 0.80
C ALA A 281 6.37 -24.59 0.31
N ILE A 282 6.54 -23.67 -0.63
CA ILE A 282 5.44 -22.94 -1.26
C ILE A 282 5.62 -22.91 -2.77
N ASP A 283 4.52 -23.06 -3.50
CA ASP A 283 4.56 -23.06 -4.96
C ASP A 283 4.74 -21.63 -5.50
N PRO A 284 5.88 -21.30 -6.13
CA PRO A 284 6.13 -19.97 -6.68
C PRO A 284 5.14 -19.58 -7.79
N THR A 285 4.51 -20.55 -8.46
CA THR A 285 3.58 -20.28 -9.57
C THR A 285 2.23 -19.72 -9.10
N THR A 286 1.94 -19.86 -7.80
CA THR A 286 0.71 -19.35 -7.18
C THR A 286 0.84 -17.91 -6.67
N ALA A 287 2.04 -17.34 -6.75
CA ALA A 287 2.31 -15.97 -6.35
C ALA A 287 1.88 -14.96 -7.42
N GLU A 288 1.40 -13.81 -6.95
CA GLU A 288 1.04 -12.69 -7.80
C GLU A 288 2.31 -12.03 -8.36
N THR A 289 2.24 -11.57 -9.61
CA THR A 289 3.33 -10.77 -10.18
C THR A 289 3.52 -9.47 -9.38
N PRO A 290 4.77 -8.97 -9.29
CA PRO A 290 5.05 -7.64 -8.76
C PRO A 290 4.17 -6.59 -9.48
N ASP A 291 3.75 -5.55 -8.76
CA ASP A 291 2.94 -4.45 -9.35
C ASP A 291 3.77 -3.48 -10.23
N GLU A 292 4.99 -3.88 -10.63
CA GLU A 292 5.95 -3.08 -11.42
C GLU A 292 6.25 -3.73 -12.78
#